data_AF-A0A179S5X2-F1
#
_entry.id   AF-A0A179S5X2-F1
#
_cell.length_a   1.000
_cell.length_b   1.000
_cell.length_c   1.000
_cell.angle_alpha   90.00
_cell.angle_beta   90.00
_cell.angle_gamma   90.00
#
_symmetry.space_group_name_H-M   'P 1'
#
loop_
_entity.id
_entity.type
_entity.pdbx_description
1 polymer ?
#
loop_
_entity_poly.entity_id
_entity_poly.type
_entity_poly.pdbx_seq_one_letter_code
_entity_poly.pdbx_strand_id
1 'polypeptide(L)'
;MALPTWPAGLPPLRGLASSAGSDSLHPEAQSTQFDDGPDRTRRRTLFVTTPLAMQLRLSPAQFVAFKAFHLNDLNTGARRFTAPVLLPDMSIGTRTCQIRGKVAWSAPKKFEYLVSFTLVVQDW
;
A
#
# COMPACT_ATOMS: atom_id res chain seq x y z
N MET A 1 -13.57 -2.83 15.84
CA MET A 1 -13.60 -3.90 14.82
C MET A 1 -12.17 -4.24 14.46
N ALA A 2 -11.82 -5.53 14.40
CA ALA A 2 -10.48 -5.98 14.03
C ALA A 2 -10.20 -5.68 12.55
N LEU A 3 -8.99 -5.24 12.23
CA LEU A 3 -8.57 -5.07 10.83
C LEU A 3 -8.29 -6.46 10.23
N PRO A 4 -8.71 -6.72 8.98
CA PRO A 4 -8.26 -7.92 8.27
C PRO A 4 -6.73 -7.93 8.21
N THR A 5 -6.16 -9.13 8.25
CA THR A 5 -4.70 -9.32 8.21
C THR A 5 -4.28 -9.85 6.84
N TRP A 6 -3.13 -9.41 6.35
CA TRP A 6 -2.54 -9.90 5.11
C TRP A 6 -2.42 -11.43 5.14
N PRO A 7 -2.92 -12.14 4.11
CA PRO A 7 -2.91 -13.60 4.10
C PRO A 7 -1.50 -14.19 4.18
N ALA A 8 -1.27 -15.16 5.07
CA ALA A 8 0.05 -15.77 5.29
C ALA A 8 0.62 -16.52 4.06
N GLY A 9 -0.22 -16.92 3.12
CA GLY A 9 0.22 -17.56 1.87
C GLY A 9 0.72 -16.58 0.80
N LEU A 10 0.55 -15.26 1.01
CA LEU A 10 1.06 -14.23 0.13
C LEU A 10 2.46 -13.79 0.56
N PRO A 11 3.32 -13.40 -0.39
CA PRO A 11 4.63 -12.87 -0.05
C PRO A 11 4.51 -11.60 0.81
N PRO A 12 5.52 -11.32 1.67
CA PRO A 12 5.56 -10.08 2.43
C PRO A 12 5.62 -8.86 1.50
N LEU A 13 5.07 -7.73 1.95
CA LEU A 13 4.99 -6.49 1.18
C LEU A 13 6.33 -5.75 1.19
N ARG A 14 7.31 -6.34 0.51
CA ARG A 14 8.64 -5.75 0.30
C ARG A 14 8.77 -5.00 -1.02
N GLY A 15 7.84 -5.22 -1.96
CA GLY A 15 7.96 -4.80 -3.35
C GLY A 15 9.08 -5.55 -4.09
N LEU A 16 9.11 -5.44 -5.42
CA LEU A 16 10.27 -5.88 -6.20
C LEU A 16 11.39 -4.84 -6.07
N ALA A 17 12.65 -5.27 -6.22
CA ALA A 17 13.83 -4.40 -6.09
C ALA A 17 13.79 -3.14 -6.98
N SER A 18 13.00 -3.15 -8.07
CA SER A 18 12.82 -2.03 -8.99
C SER A 18 11.52 -1.23 -8.77
N SER A 19 10.68 -1.62 -7.82
CA SER A 19 9.36 -1.01 -7.63
C SER A 19 9.11 -0.54 -6.20
N ALA A 20 9.89 -0.96 -5.21
CA ALA A 20 9.73 -0.59 -3.81
C ALA A 20 10.27 0.82 -3.55
N GLY A 21 9.55 1.83 -4.06
CA GLY A 21 9.86 3.24 -3.87
C GLY A 21 8.62 4.02 -3.46
N SER A 22 8.83 5.14 -2.78
CA SER A 22 7.79 6.14 -2.55
C SER A 22 8.03 7.33 -3.46
N ASP A 23 6.98 7.88 -4.06
CA ASP A 23 7.06 9.18 -4.73
C ASP A 23 7.17 10.34 -3.72
N SER A 24 6.86 10.10 -2.43
CA SER A 24 6.99 11.07 -1.35
C SER A 24 7.21 10.42 0.02
N LEU A 25 8.14 10.93 0.83
CA LEU A 25 8.42 10.39 2.18
C LEU A 25 7.37 10.77 3.22
N HIS A 26 6.61 11.82 2.93
CA HIS A 26 5.48 12.28 3.73
C HIS A 26 4.45 12.90 2.80
N PRO A 27 3.15 12.91 3.17
CA PRO A 27 2.16 13.62 2.38
C PRO A 27 2.54 15.10 2.27
N GLU A 28 2.32 15.70 1.09
CA GLU A 28 2.51 17.13 0.88
C GLU A 28 1.59 17.91 1.83
N ALA A 29 2.12 19.01 2.38
CA ALA A 29 1.34 19.85 3.26
C ALA A 29 0.24 20.53 2.45
N GLN A 30 -1.02 20.38 2.87
CA GLN A 30 -2.13 21.10 2.22
C GLN A 30 -1.97 22.59 2.52
N SER A 31 -1.61 23.37 1.51
CA SER A 31 -1.76 24.83 1.55
C SER A 31 -3.20 25.17 1.20
N THR A 32 -3.85 25.95 2.05
CA THR A 32 -5.12 26.60 1.71
C THR A 32 -4.78 28.06 1.50
N GLN A 33 -4.91 28.51 0.25
CA GLN A 33 -4.69 29.91 -0.10
C GLN A 33 -5.83 30.73 0.49
N PHE A 34 -5.49 31.75 1.28
CA PHE A 34 -6.45 32.76 1.76
C PHE A 34 -6.28 34.00 0.89
N ASP A 35 -7.39 34.60 0.43
CA ASP A 35 -7.38 35.78 -0.45
C ASP A 35 -6.74 37.03 0.20
N ASP A 36 -6.52 37.04 1.52
CA ASP A 36 -5.94 38.18 2.25
C ASP A 36 -5.15 37.75 3.50
N GLY A 37 -3.98 37.11 3.32
CA GLY A 37 -3.07 36.77 4.41
C GLY A 37 -2.04 35.66 4.08
N PRO A 38 -1.01 35.46 4.92
CA PRO A 38 0.00 34.42 4.71
C PRO A 38 -0.63 33.01 4.79
N ASP A 39 -0.24 32.15 3.85
CA ASP A 39 -0.70 30.78 3.73
C ASP A 39 -0.63 30.02 5.06
N ARG A 40 -1.76 29.45 5.49
CA ARG A 40 -1.81 28.64 6.70
C ARG A 40 -1.59 27.17 6.38
N THR A 41 -0.34 26.72 6.50
CA THR A 41 -0.01 25.30 6.41
C THR A 41 -0.45 24.55 7.68
N ARG A 42 -1.32 23.54 7.55
CA ARG A 42 -1.67 22.65 8.68
C ARG A 42 -1.37 21.19 8.34
N ARG A 43 -0.68 20.50 9.24
CA ARG A 43 -0.56 19.02 9.22
C ARG A 43 -1.88 18.41 9.71
N ARG A 44 -2.80 18.09 8.79
CA ARG A 44 -4.15 17.58 9.13
C ARG A 44 -4.20 16.06 9.38
N THR A 45 -3.06 15.38 9.47
CA THR A 45 -3.03 13.92 9.65
C THR A 45 -2.43 13.54 10.99
N LEU A 46 -3.17 12.75 11.77
CA LEU A 46 -2.72 12.17 13.04
C LEU A 46 -1.57 11.16 12.86
N PHE A 47 -1.42 10.63 11.65
CA PHE A 47 -0.41 9.65 11.27
C PHE A 47 0.27 10.08 9.97
N VAL A 48 1.53 9.70 9.79
CA VAL A 48 2.21 9.87 8.50
C VAL A 48 1.77 8.72 7.61
N THR A 49 1.33 9.02 6.39
CA THR A 49 1.02 7.99 5.41
C THR A 49 1.95 8.09 4.23
N THR A 50 2.62 6.99 3.91
CA THR A 50 3.60 6.94 2.81
C THR A 50 3.03 6.08 1.69
N PRO A 51 2.77 6.64 0.50
CA PRO A 51 2.30 5.89 -0.65
C PRO A 51 3.47 5.20 -1.37
N LEU A 52 3.56 3.89 -1.25
CA LEU A 52 4.57 3.06 -1.92
C LEU A 52 4.00 2.46 -3.20
N ALA A 53 4.73 2.60 -4.31
CA ALA A 53 4.48 1.77 -5.48
C ALA A 53 4.84 0.32 -5.09
N MET A 54 3.93 -0.63 -5.33
CA MET A 54 4.14 -2.03 -5.00
C MET A 54 3.93 -2.90 -6.22
N GLN A 55 4.88 -3.79 -6.46
CA GLN A 55 4.74 -4.89 -7.41
C GLN A 55 5.04 -6.21 -6.70
N LEU A 56 4.19 -7.20 -6.90
CA LEU A 56 4.32 -8.54 -6.34
C LEU A 56 4.30 -9.56 -7.47
N ARG A 57 5.23 -10.52 -7.40
CA ARG A 57 5.18 -11.74 -8.22
C ARG A 57 4.46 -12.81 -7.44
N LEU A 58 3.38 -13.33 -8.01
CA LEU A 58 2.50 -14.31 -7.41
C LEU A 58 2.43 -15.55 -8.30
N SER A 59 2.40 -16.73 -7.68
CA SER A 59 1.96 -17.96 -8.33
C SER A 59 0.45 -17.92 -8.63
N PRO A 60 -0.11 -18.84 -9.44
CA PRO A 60 -1.54 -18.85 -9.74
C PRO A 60 -2.41 -18.99 -8.49
N ALA A 61 -2.00 -19.86 -7.55
CA ALA A 61 -2.72 -20.04 -6.28
C ALA A 61 -2.68 -18.77 -5.41
N GLN A 62 -1.53 -18.09 -5.37
CA GLN A 62 -1.38 -16.83 -4.66
C GLN A 62 -2.20 -15.71 -5.29
N PHE A 63 -2.28 -15.64 -6.62
CA PHE A 63 -3.10 -14.65 -7.31
C PHE A 63 -4.59 -14.80 -6.97
N VAL A 64 -5.09 -16.04 -6.94
CA VAL A 64 -6.47 -16.33 -6.52
C VAL A 64 -6.71 -15.90 -5.07
N ALA A 65 -5.79 -16.22 -4.16
CA ALA A 65 -5.88 -15.81 -2.76
C ALA A 65 -5.86 -14.28 -2.60
N PHE A 66 -4.98 -13.59 -3.32
CA PHE A 66 -4.91 -12.13 -3.33
C PHE A 66 -6.21 -11.50 -3.86
N LYS A 67 -6.76 -12.03 -4.96
CA LYS A 67 -8.02 -11.55 -5.52
C LYS A 67 -9.17 -11.72 -4.53
N ALA A 68 -9.27 -12.88 -3.88
CA ALA A 68 -10.30 -13.14 -2.86
C ALA A 68 -10.18 -12.16 -1.68
N PHE A 69 -8.96 -11.97 -1.16
CA PHE A 69 -8.69 -11.01 -0.08
C PHE A 69 -9.07 -9.58 -0.48
N HIS A 70 -8.67 -9.14 -1.68
CA HIS A 70 -8.94 -7.79 -2.15
C HIS A 70 -10.44 -7.52 -2.34
N LEU A 71 -11.20 -8.48 -2.87
CA LEU A 71 -12.64 -8.34 -3.11
C LEU A 71 -13.45 -8.48 -1.83
N ASN A 72 -13.20 -9.53 -1.05
CA ASN A 72 -14.06 -9.94 0.07
C ASN A 72 -13.67 -9.26 1.38
N ASP A 73 -12.38 -9.24 1.72
CA ASP A 73 -11.91 -8.73 3.02
C ASP A 73 -11.69 -7.21 2.99
N LEU A 74 -11.12 -6.72 1.88
CA LEU A 74 -10.81 -5.30 1.72
C LEU A 74 -11.95 -4.48 1.12
N ASN A 75 -13.07 -5.10 0.73
CA ASN A 75 -14.17 -4.46 0.01
C ASN A 75 -13.65 -3.64 -1.18
N THR A 76 -12.94 -4.28 -2.11
CA THR A 76 -12.32 -3.65 -3.29
C THR A 76 -11.29 -2.55 -2.96
N GLY A 77 -10.57 -2.69 -1.84
CA GLY A 77 -9.54 -1.73 -1.41
C GLY A 77 -10.05 -0.55 -0.56
N ALA A 78 -11.34 -0.53 -0.22
CA ALA A 78 -11.92 0.51 0.63
C ALA A 78 -11.50 0.40 2.11
N ARG A 79 -11.12 -0.80 2.57
CA ARG A 79 -10.74 -1.07 3.97
C ARG A 79 -9.23 -1.06 4.19
N ARG A 80 -8.84 -0.72 5.43
CA ARG A 80 -7.48 -0.88 5.94
C ARG A 80 -7.24 -2.31 6.40
N PHE A 81 -5.98 -2.73 6.42
CA PHE A 81 -5.56 -4.06 6.86
C PHE A 81 -4.18 -4.00 7.51
N THR A 82 -3.82 -5.03 8.28
CA THR A 82 -2.46 -5.17 8.84
C THR A 82 -1.61 -6.07 7.98
N ALA A 83 -0.37 -5.69 7.72
CA ALA A 83 0.53 -6.47 6.87
C ALA A 83 2.00 -6.37 7.29
N PRO A 84 2.81 -7.42 7.05
CA PRO A 84 4.26 -7.33 7.13
C PRO A 84 4.78 -6.50 5.94
N VAL A 85 5.32 -5.33 6.22
CA VAL A 85 5.91 -4.40 5.25
C VAL A 85 7.41 -4.26 5.50
N LEU A 86 8.15 -3.91 4.44
CA LEU A 86 9.55 -3.48 4.57
C LEU A 86 9.58 -2.07 5.20
N LEU A 87 10.26 -1.94 6.32
CA LEU A 87 10.49 -0.68 7.01
C LEU A 87 11.77 0.02 6.48
N PRO A 88 11.95 1.33 6.75
CA PRO A 88 13.13 2.08 6.30
C PRO A 88 14.47 1.53 6.79
N ASP A 89 14.48 0.82 7.91
CA ASP A 89 15.65 0.13 8.48
C ASP A 89 15.94 -1.23 7.83
N MET A 90 15.26 -1.55 6.72
CA MET A 90 15.30 -2.84 6.01
C MET A 90 14.74 -4.04 6.80
N SER A 91 14.15 -3.82 7.98
CA SER A 91 13.46 -4.87 8.72
C SER A 91 12.05 -5.13 8.17
N ILE A 92 11.48 -6.30 8.47
CA ILE A 92 10.02 -6.50 8.29
C ILE A 92 9.33 -6.10 9.59
N GLY A 93 8.40 -5.17 9.49
CA GLY A 93 7.49 -4.83 10.58
C GLY A 93 6.03 -4.95 10.17
N THR A 94 5.14 -5.19 11.15
CA THR A 94 3.70 -5.10 10.92
C THR A 94 3.26 -3.65 10.95
N ARG A 95 2.55 -3.20 9.90
CA ARG A 95 1.94 -1.88 9.83
C ARG A 95 0.50 -1.96 9.35
N THR A 96 -0.24 -0.89 9.61
CA THR A 96 -1.56 -0.69 9.02
C THR A 96 -1.39 -0.12 7.62
N CYS A 97 -2.00 -0.78 6.64
CA CYS A 97 -1.89 -0.45 5.25
C CYS A 97 -3.26 -0.29 4.60
N GLN A 98 -3.27 0.35 3.44
CA GLN A 98 -4.42 0.46 2.56
C GLN A 98 -3.97 0.37 1.11
N ILE A 99 -4.73 -0.32 0.26
CA ILE A 99 -4.50 -0.29 -1.19
C ILE A 99 -5.28 0.89 -1.74
N ARG A 100 -4.59 1.83 -2.40
CA ARG A 100 -5.22 3.01 -3.00
C ARG A 100 -5.25 2.88 -4.51
N GLY A 101 -6.38 3.28 -5.09
CA GLY A 101 -6.55 3.34 -6.54
C GLY A 101 -6.79 1.96 -7.16
N LYS A 102 -6.28 1.78 -8.38
CA LYS A 102 -6.50 0.56 -9.16
C LYS A 102 -5.44 -0.49 -8.84
N VAL A 103 -5.86 -1.73 -8.76
CA VAL A 103 -4.96 -2.89 -8.77
C VAL A 103 -4.87 -3.40 -10.20
N ALA A 104 -3.68 -3.37 -10.77
CA ALA A 104 -3.39 -3.91 -12.09
C ALA A 104 -2.70 -5.27 -11.95
N TRP A 105 -2.90 -6.16 -12.92
CA TRP A 105 -2.13 -7.39 -13.01
C TRP A 105 -1.72 -7.66 -14.45
N SER A 106 -0.59 -8.33 -14.63
CA SER A 106 -0.11 -8.85 -15.91
C SER A 106 0.45 -10.26 -15.72
N ALA A 107 0.53 -11.03 -16.80
CA ALA A 107 1.08 -12.39 -16.78
C ALA A 107 2.27 -12.48 -17.76
N PRO A 108 3.45 -11.97 -17.38
CA PRO A 108 4.60 -11.89 -18.29
C PRO A 108 5.17 -13.27 -18.66
N LYS A 109 4.93 -14.29 -17.82
CA LYS A 109 5.33 -15.68 -18.08
C LYS A 109 4.18 -16.63 -17.75
N LYS A 110 4.23 -17.82 -18.33
CA LYS A 110 3.29 -18.90 -18.01
C LYS A 110 3.42 -19.23 -16.51
N PHE A 111 2.31 -19.13 -15.77
CA PHE A 111 2.20 -19.34 -14.32
C PHE A 111 2.86 -18.29 -13.41
N GLU A 112 3.20 -17.11 -13.93
CA GLU A 112 3.70 -16.00 -13.11
C GLU A 112 2.78 -14.80 -13.29
N TYR A 113 2.14 -14.35 -12.21
CA TYR A 113 1.32 -13.14 -12.17
C TYR A 113 2.10 -12.02 -11.53
N LEU A 114 2.21 -10.89 -12.21
CA LEU A 114 2.72 -9.65 -11.66
C LEU A 114 1.53 -8.78 -11.26
N VAL A 115 1.38 -8.45 -9.99
CA VAL A 115 0.33 -7.55 -9.49
C VAL A 115 0.95 -6.23 -9.07
N SER A 116 0.41 -5.13 -9.57
CA SER A 116 0.89 -3.77 -9.33
C SER A 116 -0.21 -2.92 -8.68
N PHE A 117 0.11 -2.24 -7.59
CA PHE A 117 -0.83 -1.35 -6.89
C PHE A 117 -0.07 -0.32 -6.03
N THR A 118 -0.78 0.72 -5.59
CA THR A 118 -0.24 1.68 -4.61
C THR A 118 -0.62 1.25 -3.21
N LEU A 119 0.38 0.98 -2.37
CA LEU A 119 0.22 0.66 -0.96
C LEU A 119 0.45 1.91 -0.12
N VAL A 120 -0.58 2.37 0.59
CA VAL A 120 -0.44 3.44 1.57
C VAL A 120 -0.16 2.81 2.93
N VAL A 121 1.02 3.07 3.48
CA VAL A 121 1.44 2.57 4.80
C VAL A 121 1.29 3.68 5.83
N GLN A 122 0.67 3.39 6.97
CA GLN A 122 0.64 4.29 8.12
C GLN A 122 1.91 4.11 8.97
N ASP A 123 2.52 5.23 9.34
CA ASP A 123 3.73 5.32 10.17
C ASP A 123 4.89 4.46 9.63
N TRP A 124 5.21 4.69 8.35
CA TRP A 124 6.32 4.06 7.63
C TRP A 124 7.67 4.62 8.07
#